data_AF-A0A1V4AQA9-F1
#
_entry.id   AF-A0A1V4AQA9-F1
#
_cell.length_a   1.000
_cell.length_b   1.000
_cell.length_c   1.000
_cell.angle_alpha   90.00
_cell.angle_beta   90.00
_cell.angle_gamma   90.00
#
_symmetry.space_group_name_H-M   'P 1'
#
loop_
_entity.id
_entity.type
_entity.pdbx_description
1 polymer ?
#
loop_
_entity_poly.entity_id
_entity_poly.type
_entity_poly.pdbx_seq_one_letter_code
_entity_poly.pdbx_strand_id
1 'polypeptide(L)'
;MKNNKDWEKWAAIFALISSIIAVIGLFFAGKEIHQTKRWNMLNFTFTYLPSPLEIAELEDEFNKIMDFWKRKDELNLSEVRALLDEMEDSDKYELFKKYKYESWNDDIQEKWCMCGRKLKLYLSLLERYCGAINCGVADNEVSESLYGFRFKTHYRKLLPFIKKNEGNKR
;
A
#
# COMPACT_ATOMS: atom_id res chain seq x y z
N MET A 1 -37.04 25.88 -60.23
CA MET A 1 -36.04 24.81 -59.94
C MET A 1 -34.71 25.30 -59.31
N LYS A 2 -34.53 26.59 -58.98
CA LYS A 2 -33.28 27.07 -58.33
C LYS A 2 -33.21 26.81 -56.81
N ASN A 3 -34.34 26.84 -56.10
CA ASN A 3 -34.40 26.61 -54.65
C ASN A 3 -33.92 25.22 -54.19
N ASN A 4 -33.89 24.22 -55.07
CA ASN A 4 -33.54 22.85 -54.67
C ASN A 4 -32.03 22.65 -54.43
N LYS A 5 -31.17 23.40 -55.13
CA LYS A 5 -29.71 23.26 -54.98
C LYS A 5 -29.15 24.04 -53.80
N ASP A 6 -29.84 25.08 -53.35
CA ASP A 6 -29.35 25.91 -52.26
C ASP A 6 -29.62 25.25 -50.90
N TRP A 7 -30.77 24.55 -50.72
CA TRP A 7 -31.02 23.79 -49.48
C TRP A 7 -30.06 22.61 -49.31
N GLU A 8 -29.68 21.92 -50.39
CA GLU A 8 -28.72 20.81 -50.34
C GLU A 8 -27.33 21.28 -49.87
N LYS A 9 -26.90 22.46 -50.33
CA LYS A 9 -25.65 23.08 -49.89
C LYS A 9 -25.71 23.48 -48.42
N TRP A 10 -26.81 24.10 -47.99
CA TRP A 10 -27.01 24.45 -46.58
C TRP A 10 -27.04 23.19 -45.70
N ALA A 11 -27.74 22.14 -46.11
CA ALA A 11 -27.78 20.86 -45.41
C ALA A 11 -26.38 20.22 -45.30
N ALA A 12 -25.58 20.25 -46.36
CA ALA A 12 -24.20 19.75 -46.35
C ALA A 12 -23.30 20.56 -45.40
N ILE A 13 -23.42 21.89 -45.39
CA ILE A 13 -22.69 22.77 -44.46
C ILE A 13 -23.09 22.47 -43.01
N PHE A 14 -24.40 22.34 -42.72
CA PHE A 14 -24.89 22.00 -41.38
C PHE A 14 -24.44 20.61 -40.93
N ALA A 15 -24.46 19.61 -41.82
CA ALA A 15 -23.97 18.26 -41.52
C ALA A 15 -22.46 18.28 -41.21
N LEU A 16 -21.67 19.05 -41.96
CA LEU A 16 -20.23 19.20 -41.75
C LEU A 16 -19.96 19.89 -40.40
N ILE A 17 -20.64 21.00 -40.10
CA ILE A 17 -20.53 21.69 -38.80
C ILE A 17 -20.94 20.76 -37.65
N SER A 18 -22.05 20.04 -37.78
CA SER A 18 -22.53 19.09 -36.77
C SER A 18 -21.53 17.95 -36.53
N SER A 19 -20.91 17.43 -37.59
CA SER A 19 -19.87 16.40 -37.47
C SER A 19 -18.61 16.90 -36.76
N ILE A 20 -18.18 18.14 -37.03
CA ILE A 20 -17.06 18.78 -36.34
C ILE A 20 -17.37 18.95 -34.85
N ILE A 21 -18.57 19.44 -34.52
CA ILE A 21 -19.01 19.60 -33.14
C ILE A 21 -19.06 18.24 -32.42
N ALA A 22 -19.53 17.17 -33.09
CA ALA A 22 -19.56 15.83 -32.53
C ALA A 22 -18.16 15.28 -32.25
N VAL A 23 -17.18 15.49 -33.15
CA VAL A 23 -15.79 15.07 -32.94
C VAL A 23 -15.15 15.83 -31.79
N ILE A 24 -15.39 17.14 -31.70
CA ILE A 24 -14.92 17.97 -30.57
C ILE A 24 -15.56 17.50 -29.25
N GLY A 25 -16.86 17.19 -29.27
CA GLY A 25 -17.57 16.65 -28.11
C GLY A 25 -17.00 15.32 -27.62
N LEU A 26 -16.70 14.40 -28.55
CA LEU A 26 -16.04 13.12 -28.23
C LEU A 26 -14.64 13.33 -27.64
N PHE A 27 -13.88 14.29 -28.17
CA PHE A 27 -12.56 14.63 -27.64
C PHE A 27 -12.64 15.13 -26.19
N PHE A 28 -13.57 16.05 -25.90
CA PHE A 28 -13.77 16.54 -24.52
C PHE A 28 -14.28 15.44 -23.59
N ALA A 29 -15.23 14.62 -24.02
CA ALA A 29 -15.71 13.48 -23.24
C ALA A 29 -14.59 12.49 -22.91
N GLY A 30 -13.70 12.20 -23.88
CA GLY A 30 -12.51 11.38 -23.65
C GLY A 30 -11.57 11.99 -22.60
N LYS A 31 -11.36 13.31 -22.65
CA LYS A 31 -10.56 14.03 -21.66
C LYS A 31 -11.19 14.00 -20.27
N GLU A 32 -12.50 14.18 -20.17
CA GLU A 32 -13.24 14.09 -18.90
C GLU A 32 -13.17 12.69 -18.29
N ILE A 33 -13.31 11.63 -19.09
CA ILE A 33 -13.15 10.24 -18.64
C ILE A 33 -11.74 10.04 -18.07
N HIS A 34 -10.71 10.55 -18.74
CA HIS A 34 -9.34 10.42 -18.28
C HIS A 34 -9.09 11.20 -16.97
N GLN A 35 -9.61 12.43 -16.86
CA GLN A 35 -9.55 13.23 -15.64
C GLN A 35 -10.31 12.56 -14.49
N THR A 36 -11.47 11.97 -14.76
CA THR A 36 -12.28 11.26 -13.78
C THR A 36 -11.55 10.02 -13.27
N LYS A 37 -10.93 9.24 -14.16
CA LYS A 37 -10.09 8.10 -13.77
C LYS A 37 -8.94 8.54 -12.86
N ARG A 38 -8.21 9.60 -13.23
CA ARG A 38 -7.12 10.13 -12.41
C ARG A 38 -7.62 10.64 -11.05
N TRP A 39 -8.74 11.35 -11.03
CA TRP A 39 -9.33 11.85 -9.78
C TRP A 39 -9.79 10.71 -8.86
N ASN A 40 -10.38 9.65 -9.43
CA ASN A 40 -10.73 8.45 -8.69
C ASN A 40 -9.51 7.74 -8.13
N MET A 41 -8.42 7.64 -8.91
CA MET A 41 -7.16 7.06 -8.42
C MET A 41 -6.59 7.87 -7.25
N LEU A 42 -6.57 9.20 -7.36
CA LEU A 42 -6.15 10.09 -6.28
C LEU A 42 -7.02 9.92 -5.05
N ASN A 43 -8.35 9.95 -5.21
CA ASN A 43 -9.28 9.78 -4.11
C ASN A 43 -9.10 8.42 -3.42
N PHE A 44 -8.90 7.35 -4.19
CA PHE A 44 -8.62 6.01 -3.66
C PHE A 44 -7.29 5.98 -2.90
N THR A 45 -6.26 6.66 -3.44
CA THR A 45 -4.95 6.78 -2.81
C THR A 45 -5.05 7.37 -1.40
N PHE A 46 -5.91 8.38 -1.20
CA PHE A 46 -6.13 9.03 0.10
C PHE A 46 -7.17 8.32 0.97
N THR A 47 -8.17 7.66 0.39
CA THR A 47 -9.25 6.97 1.13
C THR A 47 -8.77 5.66 1.76
N TYR A 48 -7.94 4.91 1.04
CA TYR A 48 -7.38 3.65 1.50
C TYR A 48 -5.98 3.80 2.08
N LEU A 49 -5.51 5.05 2.17
CA LEU A 49 -4.30 5.40 2.90
C LEU A 49 -4.52 5.06 4.38
N PRO A 50 -3.69 4.20 4.97
CA PRO A 50 -3.63 4.13 6.42
C PRO A 50 -3.24 5.52 6.96
N SER A 51 -3.85 5.96 8.06
CA SER A 51 -3.46 7.23 8.65
C SER A 51 -1.95 7.19 8.96
N PRO A 52 -1.16 8.18 8.50
CA PRO A 52 0.28 8.23 8.80
C PRO A 52 0.57 8.22 10.30
N LEU A 53 -0.36 8.74 11.10
CA LEU A 53 -0.31 8.71 12.56
C LEU A 53 -0.50 7.27 13.08
N GLU A 54 -1.53 6.56 12.63
CA GLU A 54 -1.78 5.16 13.01
C GLU A 54 -0.60 4.25 12.63
N ILE A 55 0.00 4.46 11.45
CA ILE A 55 1.22 3.75 11.07
C ILE A 55 2.35 4.06 12.05
N ALA A 56 2.57 5.34 12.38
CA ALA A 56 3.66 5.73 13.28
C ALA A 56 3.47 5.16 14.70
N GLU A 57 2.24 5.12 15.20
CA GLU A 57 1.89 4.52 16.49
C GLU A 57 2.16 3.01 16.48
N LEU A 58 1.73 2.30 15.45
CA LEU A 58 2.03 0.87 15.29
C LEU A 58 3.55 0.62 15.19
N GLU A 59 4.27 1.46 14.44
CA GLU A 59 5.73 1.35 14.32
C GLU A 59 6.44 1.55 15.67
N ASP A 60 5.96 2.48 16.49
CA ASP A 60 6.49 2.72 17.84
C ASP A 60 6.19 1.55 18.80
N GLU A 61 4.97 0.99 18.76
CA GLU A 61 4.61 -0.18 19.54
C GLU A 61 5.49 -1.40 19.19
N PHE A 62 5.71 -1.67 17.90
CA PHE A 62 6.57 -2.77 17.47
C PHE A 62 8.02 -2.56 17.93
N ASN A 63 8.49 -1.31 17.95
CA ASN A 63 9.82 -1.00 18.47
C ASN A 63 9.91 -1.18 19.98
N LYS A 64 8.88 -0.79 20.75
CA LYS A 64 8.85 -0.97 22.21
C LYS A 64 8.93 -2.43 22.63
N ILE A 65 8.33 -3.33 21.86
CA ILE A 65 8.27 -4.76 22.21
C ILE A 65 9.52 -5.50 21.72
N MET A 66 9.95 -5.25 20.48
CA MET A 66 10.98 -6.08 19.83
C MET A 66 11.96 -5.32 18.95
N ASP A 67 12.03 -3.99 19.09
CA ASP A 67 12.87 -3.11 18.27
C ASP A 67 12.74 -3.40 16.76
N PHE A 68 11.52 -3.74 16.31
CA PHE A 68 11.28 -4.36 15.02
C PHE A 68 11.89 -3.61 13.83
N TRP A 69 11.82 -2.27 13.82
CA TRP A 69 12.30 -1.45 12.72
C TRP A 69 13.77 -1.04 12.84
N LYS A 70 14.36 -1.24 14.02
CA LYS A 70 15.76 -0.92 14.33
C LYS A 70 16.66 -2.15 14.26
N ARG A 71 16.08 -3.35 14.27
CA ARG A 71 16.82 -4.61 14.23
C ARG A 71 17.68 -4.75 12.98
N LYS A 72 18.85 -5.39 13.16
CA LYS A 72 19.76 -5.80 12.08
C LYS A 72 19.68 -7.29 11.76
N ASP A 73 19.04 -8.05 12.64
CA ASP A 73 18.94 -9.50 12.56
C ASP A 73 17.50 -9.93 12.29
N GLU A 74 17.31 -11.11 11.71
CA GLU A 74 16.01 -11.72 11.46
C GLU A 74 15.28 -12.01 12.79
N LEU A 75 13.96 -12.21 12.73
CA LEU A 75 13.19 -12.75 13.87
C LEU A 75 13.68 -14.17 14.17
N ASN A 76 14.04 -14.44 15.43
CA ASN A 76 14.38 -15.79 15.84
C ASN A 76 13.09 -16.62 16.04
N LEU A 77 13.24 -17.95 16.12
CA LEU A 77 12.09 -18.84 16.21
C LEU A 77 11.23 -18.56 17.46
N SER A 78 11.86 -18.32 18.60
CA SER A 78 11.16 -18.02 19.86
C SER A 78 10.36 -16.71 19.78
N GLU A 79 10.88 -15.67 19.12
CA GLU A 79 10.14 -14.43 18.86
C GLU A 79 8.94 -14.67 17.96
N VAL A 80 9.11 -15.47 16.90
CA VAL A 80 8.00 -15.80 15.99
C VAL A 80 6.92 -16.57 16.75
N ARG A 81 7.30 -17.58 17.55
CA ARG A 81 6.36 -18.33 18.38
C ARG A 81 5.65 -17.45 19.41
N ALA A 82 6.35 -16.48 19.99
CA ALA A 82 5.75 -15.48 20.89
C ALA A 82 4.74 -14.57 20.20
N LEU A 83 4.99 -14.17 18.95
CA LEU A 83 4.03 -13.40 18.16
C LEU A 83 2.79 -14.22 17.78
N LEU A 84 2.92 -15.55 17.67
CA LEU A 84 1.86 -16.45 17.23
C LEU A 84 1.08 -17.11 18.38
N ASP A 85 1.47 -16.88 19.63
CA ASP A 85 0.92 -17.56 20.82
C ASP A 85 1.18 -19.08 20.83
N GLU A 86 2.32 -19.50 20.26
CA GLU A 86 2.72 -20.91 20.10
C GLU A 86 4.01 -21.22 20.89
N MET A 87 4.16 -20.61 22.07
CA MET A 87 5.40 -20.69 22.84
C MET A 87 5.57 -21.97 23.65
N GLU A 88 6.79 -22.50 23.64
CA GLU A 88 7.27 -23.52 24.57
C GLU A 88 8.01 -22.88 25.77
N ASP A 89 8.24 -23.64 26.85
CA ASP A 89 8.97 -23.12 28.02
C ASP A 89 10.44 -22.79 27.72
N SER A 90 11.03 -23.47 26.74
CA SER A 90 12.37 -23.16 26.19
C SER A 90 12.40 -21.76 25.55
N ASP A 91 11.36 -21.38 24.80
CA ASP A 91 11.24 -20.09 24.14
C ASP A 91 11.18 -18.93 25.14
N LYS A 92 10.45 -19.13 26.27
CA LYS A 92 10.37 -18.15 27.36
C LYS A 92 11.75 -17.81 27.90
N TYR A 93 12.60 -18.83 28.11
CA TYR A 93 13.96 -18.66 28.62
C TYR A 93 14.85 -17.88 27.63
N GLU A 94 14.75 -18.17 26.34
CA GLU A 94 15.52 -17.45 25.32
C GLU A 94 15.12 -15.96 25.24
N LEU A 95 13.82 -15.68 25.23
CA LEU A 95 13.31 -14.31 25.18
C LEU A 95 13.64 -13.54 26.46
N PHE A 96 13.52 -14.18 27.62
CA PHE A 96 13.95 -13.63 28.90
C PHE A 96 15.40 -13.15 28.85
N LYS A 97 16.31 -14.00 28.35
CA LYS A 97 17.74 -13.67 28.24
C LYS A 97 18.00 -12.54 27.24
N LYS A 98 17.29 -12.54 26.11
CA LYS A 98 17.49 -11.56 25.03
C LYS A 98 16.97 -10.17 25.40
N TYR A 99 15.75 -10.10 25.93
CA TYR A 99 15.05 -8.85 26.22
C TYR A 99 15.21 -8.37 27.66
N LYS A 100 15.94 -9.14 28.50
CA LYS A 100 16.22 -8.81 29.90
C LYS A 100 14.94 -8.55 30.71
N TYR A 101 13.89 -9.32 30.45
CA TYR A 101 12.70 -9.31 31.30
C TYR A 101 13.06 -9.78 32.71
N GLU A 102 12.33 -9.33 33.73
CA GLU A 102 12.51 -9.81 35.12
C GLU A 102 11.88 -11.19 35.33
N SER A 103 10.79 -11.47 34.60
CA SER A 103 10.15 -12.78 34.49
C SER A 103 9.28 -12.79 33.23
N TRP A 104 8.94 -13.99 32.74
CA TRP A 104 7.91 -14.14 31.72
C TRP A 104 6.57 -14.34 32.42
N ASN A 105 5.61 -13.45 32.18
CA ASN A 105 4.26 -13.51 32.74
C ASN A 105 3.21 -13.38 31.63
N ASP A 106 1.95 -13.62 31.99
CA ASP A 106 0.83 -13.60 31.06
C ASP A 106 0.68 -12.22 30.39
N ASP A 107 0.96 -11.12 31.10
CA ASP A 107 0.91 -9.76 30.54
C ASP A 107 1.95 -9.54 29.43
N ILE A 108 3.17 -10.08 29.59
CA ILE A 108 4.21 -9.99 28.56
C ILE A 108 3.81 -10.85 27.37
N GLN A 109 3.34 -12.08 27.60
CA GLN A 109 2.86 -12.94 26.53
C GLN A 109 1.73 -12.27 25.75
N GLU A 110 0.74 -11.69 26.42
CA GLU A 110 -0.36 -10.98 25.78
C GLU A 110 0.14 -9.82 24.93
N LYS A 111 1.11 -9.02 25.42
CA LYS A 111 1.72 -7.94 24.63
C LYS A 111 2.38 -8.46 23.35
N TRP A 112 3.11 -9.56 23.43
CA TRP A 112 3.74 -10.19 22.26
C TRP A 112 2.70 -10.72 21.27
N CYS A 113 1.67 -11.43 21.74
CA CYS A 113 0.59 -11.93 20.89
C CYS A 113 -0.18 -10.78 20.23
N MET A 114 -0.47 -9.70 20.97
CA MET A 114 -1.10 -8.49 20.43
C MET A 114 -0.21 -7.78 19.41
N CYS A 115 1.10 -7.73 19.65
CA CYS A 115 2.08 -7.25 18.68
C CYS A 115 2.03 -8.06 17.38
N GLY A 116 1.97 -9.39 17.48
CA GLY A 116 1.87 -10.28 16.32
C GLY A 116 0.60 -10.06 15.50
N ARG A 117 -0.54 -9.92 16.17
CA ARG A 117 -1.83 -9.60 15.52
C ARG A 117 -1.78 -8.25 14.81
N LYS A 118 -1.27 -7.21 15.46
CA LYS A 118 -1.10 -5.87 14.88
C LYS A 118 -0.13 -5.87 13.71
N LEU A 119 0.99 -6.59 13.82
CA LEU A 119 1.97 -6.73 12.75
C LEU A 119 1.36 -7.42 11.53
N LYS A 120 0.58 -8.49 11.73
CA LYS A 120 -0.15 -9.16 10.65
C LYS A 120 -1.10 -8.19 9.94
N LEU A 121 -1.91 -7.44 10.69
CA LEU A 121 -2.83 -6.44 10.13
C LEU A 121 -2.09 -5.36 9.33
N TYR A 122 -0.99 -4.85 9.89
CA TYR A 122 -0.11 -3.87 9.25
C TYR A 122 0.42 -4.41 7.92
N LEU A 123 1.00 -5.61 7.89
CA LEU A 123 1.52 -6.22 6.67
C LEU A 123 0.43 -6.45 5.62
N SER A 124 -0.75 -6.95 6.02
CA SER A 124 -1.90 -7.12 5.11
C SER A 124 -2.41 -5.79 4.56
N LEU A 125 -2.27 -4.69 5.30
CA LEU A 125 -2.63 -3.36 4.84
C LEU A 125 -1.65 -2.86 3.79
N LEU A 126 -0.34 -3.02 4.04
CA LEU A 126 0.70 -2.69 3.05
C LEU A 126 0.53 -3.52 1.77
N GLU A 127 0.29 -4.82 1.89
CA GLU A 127 0.08 -5.72 0.75
C GLU A 127 -1.11 -5.27 -0.11
N ARG A 128 -2.25 -4.96 0.52
CA ARG A 128 -3.44 -4.45 -0.18
C ARG A 128 -3.16 -3.14 -0.89
N TYR A 129 -2.44 -2.22 -0.24
CA TYR A 129 -2.10 -0.93 -0.82
C TYR A 129 -1.14 -1.08 -2.02
N CYS A 130 -0.10 -1.91 -1.90
CA CYS A 130 0.77 -2.27 -3.01
C CYS A 130 0.00 -2.92 -4.17
N GLY A 131 -0.96 -3.79 -3.86
CA GLY A 131 -1.87 -4.37 -4.85
C GLY A 131 -2.70 -3.31 -5.57
N ALA A 132 -3.25 -2.33 -4.85
CA ALA A 132 -4.02 -1.23 -5.43
C ALA A 132 -3.17 -0.36 -6.37
N ILE A 133 -1.90 -0.12 -6.04
CA ILE A 133 -0.95 0.58 -6.93
C ILE A 133 -0.71 -0.27 -8.20
N ASN A 134 -0.37 -1.54 -8.04
CA ASN A 134 -0.07 -2.44 -9.16
C ASN A 134 -1.26 -2.63 -10.12
N CYS A 135 -2.49 -2.60 -9.62
CA CYS A 135 -3.71 -2.68 -10.41
C CYS A 135 -4.13 -1.34 -11.04
N GLY A 136 -3.39 -0.25 -10.83
CA GLY A 136 -3.73 1.09 -11.33
C GLY A 136 -4.97 1.70 -10.66
N VAL A 137 -5.35 1.20 -9.49
CA VAL A 137 -6.46 1.72 -8.69
C VAL A 137 -5.99 2.91 -7.83
N ALA A 138 -4.76 2.86 -7.32
CA ALA A 138 -4.09 3.98 -6.66
C ALA A 138 -3.08 4.66 -7.60
N ASP A 139 -2.85 5.95 -7.39
CA ASP A 139 -1.89 6.75 -8.16
C ASP A 139 -0.47 6.47 -7.66
N ASN A 140 0.38 5.93 -8.54
CA ASN A 140 1.75 5.52 -8.18
C ASN A 140 2.64 6.72 -7.81
N GLU A 141 2.54 7.84 -8.52
CA GLU A 141 3.39 9.01 -8.28
C GLU A 141 3.08 9.63 -6.92
N VAL A 142 1.79 9.77 -6.59
CA VAL A 142 1.36 10.29 -5.30
C VAL A 142 1.68 9.31 -4.17
N SER A 143 1.51 8.01 -4.41
CA SER A 143 1.93 6.97 -3.46
C SER A 143 3.44 7.06 -3.19
N GLU A 144 4.28 7.18 -4.23
CA GLU A 144 5.72 7.35 -4.07
C GLU A 144 6.07 8.66 -3.34
N SER A 145 5.33 9.75 -3.56
CA SER A 145 5.56 10.99 -2.81
C SER A 145 5.20 10.89 -1.33
N LEU A 146 4.08 10.25 -0.99
CA LEU A 146 3.59 10.13 0.39
C LEU A 146 4.43 9.14 1.20
N TYR A 147 4.84 8.07 0.54
CA TYR A 147 5.31 6.86 1.19
C TYR A 147 6.70 6.42 0.71
N GLY A 148 7.18 6.96 -0.39
CA GLY A 148 8.47 6.61 -0.97
C GLY A 148 9.60 6.76 0.03
N PHE A 149 9.61 7.77 0.90
CA PHE A 149 10.65 7.86 1.93
C PHE A 149 10.59 6.70 2.95
N ARG A 150 9.40 6.35 3.46
CA ARG A 150 9.23 5.30 4.47
C ARG A 150 9.41 3.90 3.88
N PHE A 151 8.70 3.58 2.81
CA PHE A 151 8.81 2.28 2.15
C PHE A 151 10.19 2.05 1.53
N LYS A 152 10.83 3.06 0.92
CA LYS A 152 12.20 2.90 0.43
C LYS A 152 13.17 2.62 1.57
N THR A 153 12.97 3.25 2.73
CA THR A 153 13.79 2.99 3.92
C THR A 153 13.57 1.58 4.44
N HIS A 154 12.31 1.16 4.60
CA HIS A 154 11.95 -0.19 5.07
C HIS A 154 12.39 -1.26 4.06
N TYR A 155 12.13 -1.07 2.77
CA TYR A 155 12.57 -1.95 1.69
C TYR A 155 14.10 -2.06 1.64
N ARG A 156 14.84 -0.96 1.76
CA ARG A 156 16.32 -1.00 1.83
C ARG A 156 16.82 -1.80 3.02
N LYS A 157 16.16 -1.71 4.18
CA LYS A 157 16.49 -2.51 5.37
C LYS A 157 16.15 -3.99 5.18
N LEU A 158 15.06 -4.30 4.46
CA LEU A 158 14.62 -5.66 4.17
C LEU A 158 15.40 -6.33 3.03
N LEU A 159 15.98 -5.54 2.12
CA LEU A 159 16.67 -6.00 0.91
C LEU A 159 17.75 -7.08 1.16
N PRO A 160 18.62 -6.96 2.19
CA PRO A 160 19.63 -7.97 2.47
C PRO A 160 19.02 -9.34 2.78
N PHE A 161 17.90 -9.38 3.51
CA PHE A 161 17.22 -10.61 3.89
C PHE A 161 16.46 -11.25 2.72
N ILE A 162 15.81 -10.42 1.89
CA ILE A 162 15.16 -10.90 0.65
C ILE A 162 16.20 -11.57 -0.25
N LYS A 163 17.34 -10.91 -0.49
CA LYS A 163 18.43 -11.45 -1.32
C LYS A 163 19.04 -12.74 -0.75
N LYS A 164 19.23 -12.81 0.57
CA LYS A 164 19.71 -14.01 1.27
C LYS A 164 18.76 -15.19 1.09
N ASN A 165 17.45 -14.95 1.18
CA ASN A 165 16.43 -15.99 1.00
C ASN A 165 16.20 -16.36 -0.47
N GLU A 166 16.42 -15.46 -1.43
CA GLU A 166 16.45 -15.80 -2.86
C GLU A 166 17.67 -16.65 -3.23
N GLY A 167 18.81 -16.43 -2.57
CA GLY A 167 20.01 -17.26 -2.73
C GLY A 167 19.85 -18.69 -2.20
N ASN A 168 19.05 -18.89 -1.15
CA ASN A 168 18.75 -20.21 -0.58
C ASN A 168 17.70 -21.03 -1.36
N LYS A 169 17.06 -20.43 -2.38
CA LYS A 169 16.10 -21.11 -3.27
C LYS A 169 16.73 -21.71 -4.53
N ARG A 170 18.07 -21.84 -4.58
CA ARG A 170 18.81 -22.49 -5.68
C ARG A 170 19.55 -23.71 -5.21
#